data_AF-A0AAD6KEB3-F1
#
_entry.id   AF-A0AAD6KEB3-F1
#
_cell.length_a   1.000
_cell.length_b   1.000
_cell.length_c   1.000
_cell.angle_alpha   90.00
_cell.angle_beta   90.00
_cell.angle_gamma   90.00
#
_symmetry.space_group_name_H-M   'P 1'
#
loop_
_entity.id
_entity.type
_entity.pdbx_description
1 polymer ?
#
loop_
_entity_poly.entity_id
_entity_poly.type
_entity_poly.pdbx_seq_one_letter_code
_entity_poly.pdbx_strand_id
1 'polypeptide(L)'
;MAQSKKNNEGNMPIHVASKKGHVDVVDAYISEWSDPTEFLNTKRQNILHVAAEKGRHQVVKHILQNQNLEPLINMQDLDGNTPLHLASMHGQSIAAFNLVQNPKVEKNKANGEKMTPYEIAEKQSKIVELEFSGEQIPKGEGKQVGPDDRNGGEGKLDYYGALMTFSVLHFWGGPKKKPKVEYFRMKGRPLPREEIKGRISTLLVVSVLIASVTFAGALQLPKRSDQPETTASNTTTTTSTQNHGISEENEGILRNVYIYLVMVALNASVMASIILCWAQLYDVKVAAHAVWLASMLTGSAIYLMCIAFAFAVAIDVGQHFSFFVVSLVVGGVFFLFQTLVSIPLIIPPSANQIIEKIATPFIYRLIFFLYYFLDWLYFKLKEKEEAQKTTSS
;
A
#
# COMPACT_ATOMS: atom_id res chain seq x y z
N MET A 1 13.80 28.20 -41.89
CA MET A 1 12.39 28.59 -42.13
C MET A 1 11.39 27.41 -42.18
N ALA A 2 11.79 26.15 -41.97
CA ALA A 2 10.85 24.99 -41.99
C ALA A 2 10.16 24.67 -40.64
N GLN A 3 10.56 25.29 -39.53
CA GLN A 3 10.27 24.79 -38.17
C GLN A 3 9.00 25.37 -37.51
N SER A 4 8.25 26.24 -38.19
CA SER A 4 6.96 26.80 -37.71
C SER A 4 5.73 26.01 -38.18
N LYS A 5 5.92 24.98 -39.02
CA LYS A 5 4.77 24.28 -39.63
C LYS A 5 4.04 23.45 -38.58
N LYS A 6 2.88 23.95 -38.15
CA LYS A 6 1.96 23.26 -37.24
C LYS A 6 1.23 22.15 -37.99
N ASN A 7 0.98 21.03 -37.34
CA ASN A 7 0.07 20.02 -37.86
C ASN A 7 -1.40 20.49 -37.72
N ASN A 8 -2.36 19.65 -38.13
CA ASN A 8 -3.80 19.97 -38.05
C ASN A 8 -4.29 20.22 -36.60
N GLU A 9 -3.57 19.74 -35.60
CA GLU A 9 -3.84 19.96 -34.17
C GLU A 9 -3.14 21.24 -33.65
N GLY A 10 -2.48 22.03 -34.50
CA GLY A 10 -1.70 23.18 -34.08
C GLY A 10 -0.35 22.82 -33.44
N ASN A 11 0.02 21.54 -33.39
CA ASN A 11 1.23 21.07 -32.73
C ASN A 11 2.46 21.32 -33.61
N MET A 12 3.47 21.96 -33.04
CA MET A 12 4.82 22.07 -33.62
C MET A 12 5.62 20.78 -33.38
N PRO A 13 6.72 20.52 -34.11
CA PRO A 13 7.51 19.31 -33.95
C PRO A 13 7.93 19.02 -32.50
N ILE A 14 8.28 20.04 -31.71
CA ILE A 14 8.63 19.90 -30.29
C ILE A 14 7.46 19.39 -29.42
N HIS A 15 6.21 19.73 -29.76
CA HIS A 15 5.02 19.18 -29.09
C HIS A 15 4.85 17.71 -29.44
N VAL A 16 5.11 17.33 -30.68
CA VAL A 16 5.04 15.92 -31.11
C VAL A 16 6.12 15.09 -30.42
N ALA A 17 7.34 15.60 -30.30
CA ALA A 17 8.41 14.98 -29.54
C ALA A 17 8.00 14.78 -28.07
N SER A 18 7.40 15.80 -27.45
CA SER A 18 6.88 15.75 -26.08
C SER A 18 5.73 14.74 -25.93
N LYS A 19 4.82 14.68 -26.90
CA LYS A 19 3.70 13.70 -26.98
C LYS A 19 4.22 12.26 -27.07
N LYS A 20 5.34 12.05 -27.75
CA LYS A 20 5.97 10.74 -27.96
C LYS A 20 6.99 10.35 -26.87
N GLY A 21 7.45 11.31 -26.07
CA GLY A 21 8.40 11.07 -24.98
C GLY A 21 9.87 11.16 -25.38
N HIS A 22 10.21 11.78 -26.51
CA HIS A 22 11.58 11.87 -27.00
C HIS A 22 12.31 13.07 -26.38
N VAL A 23 12.99 12.83 -25.26
CA VAL A 23 13.71 13.87 -24.50
C VAL A 23 14.83 14.50 -25.34
N ASP A 24 15.64 13.70 -26.03
CA ASP A 24 16.78 14.19 -26.83
C ASP A 24 16.35 15.19 -27.92
N VAL A 25 15.19 14.96 -28.52
CA VAL A 25 14.62 15.87 -29.53
C VAL A 25 14.11 17.14 -28.87
N VAL A 26 13.50 17.06 -27.68
CA VAL A 26 13.08 18.24 -26.92
C VAL A 26 14.29 19.10 -26.55
N ASP A 27 15.39 18.47 -26.11
CA ASP A 27 16.66 19.14 -25.80
C ASP A 27 17.27 19.86 -27.00
N ALA A 28 17.33 19.18 -28.16
CA ALA A 28 17.86 19.77 -29.38
C ALA A 28 17.09 21.05 -29.77
N TYR A 29 15.76 21.01 -29.72
CA TYR A 29 14.92 22.18 -30.03
C TYR A 29 15.08 23.33 -29.02
N ILE A 30 15.25 23.03 -27.73
CA ILE A 30 15.41 24.06 -26.69
C ILE A 30 16.81 24.68 -26.74
N SER A 31 17.83 23.93 -27.15
CA SER A 31 19.20 24.45 -27.28
C SER A 31 19.34 25.52 -28.39
N GLU A 32 18.49 25.45 -29.41
CA GLU A 32 18.49 26.38 -30.54
C GLU A 32 17.59 27.61 -30.30
N TRP A 33 16.77 27.63 -29.24
CA TRP A 33 15.76 28.68 -29.03
C TRP A 33 15.82 29.29 -27.64
N SER A 34 15.94 30.62 -27.59
CA SER A 34 16.15 31.36 -26.34
C SER A 34 14.89 31.56 -25.49
N ASP A 35 13.69 31.52 -26.08
CA ASP A 35 12.43 31.66 -25.33
C ASP A 35 11.49 30.45 -25.54
N PRO A 36 11.37 29.54 -24.57
CA PRO A 36 10.52 28.37 -24.68
C PRO A 36 9.02 28.70 -24.63
N THR A 37 8.64 29.91 -24.21
CA THR A 37 7.24 30.32 -24.04
C THR A 37 6.53 30.60 -25.37
N GLU A 38 7.28 30.80 -26.45
CA GLU A 38 6.76 30.97 -27.80
C GLU A 38 6.19 29.66 -28.37
N PHE A 39 6.58 28.51 -27.82
CA PHE A 39 6.15 27.21 -28.30
C PHE A 39 4.76 26.81 -27.80
N LEU A 40 3.72 27.42 -28.38
CA LEU A 40 2.31 27.14 -28.05
C LEU A 40 1.55 26.54 -29.24
N ASN A 41 0.80 25.47 -28.96
CA ASN A 41 -0.15 24.89 -29.92
C ASN A 41 -1.45 25.70 -30.00
N THR A 42 -2.43 25.26 -30.80
CA THR A 42 -3.72 25.96 -30.97
C THR A 42 -4.56 26.03 -29.69
N LYS A 43 -4.34 25.12 -28.74
CA LYS A 43 -4.97 25.12 -27.41
C LYS A 43 -4.22 26.00 -26.40
N ARG A 44 -3.21 26.77 -26.82
CA ARG A 44 -2.25 27.45 -25.94
C ARG A 44 -1.51 26.50 -24.98
N GLN A 45 -1.44 25.21 -25.31
CA GLN A 45 -0.66 24.26 -24.53
C GLN A 45 0.81 24.36 -24.94
N ASN A 46 1.70 24.34 -23.95
CA ASN A 46 3.14 24.20 -24.14
C ASN A 46 3.55 22.71 -24.13
N ILE A 47 4.84 22.44 -24.29
CA ILE A 47 5.39 21.07 -24.29
C ILE A 47 5.14 20.29 -22.98
N LEU A 48 5.09 20.97 -21.84
CA LEU A 48 4.84 20.34 -20.54
C LEU A 48 3.38 19.92 -20.39
N HIS A 49 2.44 20.70 -20.92
CA HIS A 49 1.02 20.32 -20.99
C HIS A 49 0.84 19.02 -21.77
N VAL A 50 1.44 18.95 -22.96
CA VAL A 50 1.33 17.77 -23.83
C VAL A 50 2.00 16.53 -23.20
N ALA A 51 3.16 16.72 -22.56
CA ALA A 51 3.84 15.63 -21.85
C ALA A 51 3.02 15.14 -20.64
N ALA A 52 2.40 16.05 -19.88
CA ALA A 52 1.55 15.72 -18.74
C ALA A 52 0.26 15.02 -19.16
N GLU A 53 -0.40 15.49 -20.23
CA GLU A 53 -1.60 14.88 -20.82
C GLU A 53 -1.36 13.43 -21.26
N LYS A 54 -0.19 13.16 -21.87
CA LYS A 54 0.17 11.83 -22.38
C LYS A 54 1.00 10.97 -21.42
N GLY A 55 1.19 11.42 -20.18
CA GLY A 55 1.93 10.65 -19.17
C GLY A 55 3.41 10.44 -19.47
N ARG A 56 4.03 11.29 -20.29
CA ARG A 56 5.46 11.19 -20.68
C ARG A 56 6.35 11.69 -19.55
N HIS A 57 6.40 10.92 -18.47
CA HIS A 57 7.04 11.30 -17.21
C HIS A 57 8.53 11.63 -17.32
N GLN A 58 9.26 11.03 -18.28
CA GLN A 58 10.67 11.36 -18.54
C GLN A 58 10.82 12.79 -19.07
N VAL A 59 9.99 13.21 -20.02
CA VAL A 59 9.94 14.58 -20.53
C VAL A 59 9.49 15.55 -19.44
N VAL A 60 8.49 15.18 -18.64
CA VAL A 60 8.06 15.99 -17.47
C VAL A 60 9.21 16.21 -16.50
N LYS A 61 9.94 15.15 -16.11
CA LYS A 61 11.08 15.26 -15.20
C LYS A 61 12.19 16.12 -15.79
N HIS A 62 12.52 15.91 -17.05
CA HIS A 62 13.52 16.69 -17.76
C HIS A 62 13.16 18.19 -17.76
N ILE A 63 11.93 18.55 -18.14
CA ILE A 63 11.47 19.95 -18.17
C ILE A 63 11.54 20.58 -16.77
N LEU A 64 11.12 19.85 -15.74
CA LEU A 64 11.11 20.33 -14.35
C LEU A 64 12.51 20.54 -13.75
N GLN A 65 13.55 19.91 -14.31
CA GLN A 65 14.94 20.04 -13.86
C GLN A 65 15.67 21.19 -14.58
N ASN A 66 15.17 21.64 -15.72
CA ASN A 66 15.80 22.69 -16.51
C ASN A 66 15.26 24.08 -16.11
N GLN A 67 16.14 24.91 -15.53
CA GLN A 67 15.76 26.25 -15.04
C GLN A 67 15.24 27.17 -16.16
N ASN A 68 15.76 27.03 -17.38
CA ASN A 68 15.33 27.84 -18.51
C ASN A 68 13.86 27.59 -18.91
N LEU A 69 13.30 26.44 -18.50
CA LEU A 69 11.93 26.04 -18.80
C LEU A 69 10.96 26.29 -17.64
N GLU A 70 11.43 26.87 -16.54
CA GLU A 70 10.60 27.24 -15.39
C GLU A 70 9.34 28.05 -15.75
N PRO A 71 9.37 29.01 -16.71
CA PRO A 71 8.17 29.74 -17.10
C PRO A 71 7.03 28.83 -17.58
N LEU A 72 7.32 27.63 -18.11
CA LEU A 72 6.33 26.70 -18.64
C LEU A 72 5.50 26.00 -17.56
N ILE A 73 6.00 25.93 -16.32
CA ILE A 73 5.52 25.03 -15.27
C ILE A 73 4.06 25.30 -14.88
N ASN A 74 3.71 26.58 -14.72
CA ASN A 74 2.39 27.02 -14.24
C ASN A 74 1.58 27.77 -15.29
N MET A 75 2.01 27.76 -16.56
CA MET A 75 1.23 28.36 -17.64
C MET A 75 -0.15 27.72 -17.71
N GLN A 76 -1.12 28.54 -18.09
CA GLN A 76 -2.48 28.10 -18.35
C GLN A 76 -2.73 28.02 -19.86
N ASP A 77 -3.36 26.93 -20.29
CA ASP A 77 -3.89 26.75 -21.63
C ASP A 77 -5.18 27.60 -21.85
N LEU A 78 -5.86 27.42 -22.99
CA LEU A 78 -7.08 28.18 -23.31
C LEU A 78 -8.22 27.97 -22.30
N ASP A 79 -8.29 26.80 -21.66
CA ASP A 79 -9.33 26.45 -20.69
C ASP A 79 -8.90 26.80 -19.25
N GLY A 80 -7.75 27.46 -19.10
CA GLY A 80 -7.17 27.80 -17.82
C GLY A 80 -6.45 26.61 -17.15
N ASN A 81 -6.31 25.46 -17.80
CA ASN A 81 -5.67 24.30 -17.23
C ASN A 81 -4.15 24.49 -17.20
N THR A 82 -3.53 24.13 -16.08
CA THR A 82 -2.07 23.96 -15.98
C THR A 82 -1.68 22.54 -16.38
N PRO A 83 -0.39 22.22 -16.60
CA PRO A 83 0.03 20.84 -16.88
C PRO A 83 -0.43 19.83 -15.81
N LEU A 84 -0.51 20.27 -14.55
CA LEU A 84 -1.01 19.42 -13.46
C LEU A 84 -2.50 19.09 -13.61
N HIS A 85 -3.32 20.03 -14.11
CA HIS A 85 -4.73 19.74 -14.39
C HIS A 85 -4.87 18.67 -15.48
N LEU A 86 -4.05 18.72 -16.54
CA LEU A 86 -4.09 17.71 -17.61
C LEU A 86 -3.62 16.33 -17.11
N ALA A 87 -2.57 16.28 -16.27
CA ALA A 87 -2.17 15.01 -15.64
C ALA A 87 -3.29 14.43 -14.76
N SER A 88 -3.98 15.27 -13.98
CA SER A 88 -5.14 14.89 -13.17
C SER A 88 -6.29 14.35 -14.01
N MET A 89 -6.63 15.07 -15.08
CA MET A 89 -7.76 14.79 -15.97
C MET A 89 -7.59 13.44 -16.69
N HIS A 90 -6.36 13.14 -17.11
CA HIS A 90 -6.04 11.93 -17.87
C HIS A 90 -5.50 10.77 -17.03
N GLY A 91 -5.56 10.85 -15.69
CA GLY A 91 -5.14 9.77 -14.81
C GLY A 91 -3.65 9.42 -14.90
N GLN A 92 -2.80 10.41 -15.24
CA GLN A 92 -1.37 10.21 -15.46
C GLN A 92 -0.59 10.31 -14.14
N SER A 93 -0.70 9.27 -13.32
CA SER A 93 -0.25 9.26 -11.92
C SER A 93 1.23 9.58 -11.72
N ILE A 94 2.12 9.04 -12.56
CA ILE A 94 3.57 9.29 -12.49
C ILE A 94 3.91 10.72 -12.90
N ALA A 95 3.26 11.25 -13.94
CA ALA A 95 3.43 12.64 -14.36
C ALA A 95 2.93 13.62 -13.28
N ALA A 96 1.75 13.35 -12.72
CA ALA A 96 1.20 14.11 -11.60
C ALA A 96 2.13 14.07 -10.38
N PHE A 97 2.70 12.91 -10.06
CA PHE A 97 3.66 12.78 -8.95
C PHE A 97 4.89 13.66 -9.17
N ASN A 98 5.53 13.57 -10.35
CA ASN A 98 6.72 14.38 -10.65
C ASN A 98 6.43 15.89 -10.59
N LEU A 99 5.27 16.33 -11.09
CA LEU A 99 4.83 17.72 -11.01
C LEU A 99 4.65 18.16 -9.55
N VAL A 100 3.93 17.38 -8.74
CA VAL A 100 3.60 17.77 -7.35
C VAL A 100 4.83 17.73 -6.43
N GLN A 101 5.85 16.92 -6.74
CA GLN A 101 7.13 16.94 -6.02
C GLN A 101 7.93 18.22 -6.26
N ASN A 102 7.75 18.89 -7.41
CA ASN A 102 8.46 20.14 -7.67
C ASN A 102 7.86 21.30 -6.85
N PRO A 103 8.66 22.00 -6.02
CA PRO A 103 8.15 23.07 -5.16
C PRO A 103 7.62 24.29 -5.94
N LYS A 104 8.01 24.44 -7.20
CA LYS A 104 7.61 25.56 -8.06
C LYS A 104 6.21 25.37 -8.66
N VAL A 105 5.64 24.18 -8.59
CA VAL A 105 4.30 23.89 -9.14
C VAL A 105 3.22 24.46 -8.23
N GLU A 106 2.33 25.28 -8.80
CA GLU A 106 1.14 25.79 -8.13
C GLU A 106 0.05 24.71 -8.04
N LYS A 107 0.13 23.87 -7.00
CA LYS A 107 -0.72 22.69 -6.81
C LYS A 107 -2.22 22.98 -6.71
N ASN A 108 -2.58 24.16 -6.22
CA ASN A 108 -3.96 24.59 -5.95
C ASN A 108 -4.44 25.70 -6.89
N LYS A 109 -3.76 25.92 -8.03
CA LYS A 109 -4.21 26.91 -9.02
C LYS A 109 -5.53 26.45 -9.61
N ALA A 110 -6.52 27.32 -9.68
CA ALA A 110 -7.81 26.99 -10.29
C ALA A 110 -7.78 27.22 -11.81
N ASN A 111 -8.42 26.33 -12.57
CA ASN A 111 -8.61 26.50 -14.00
C ASN A 111 -9.77 27.47 -14.34
N GLY A 112 -10.12 27.60 -15.62
CA GLY A 112 -11.21 28.47 -16.08
C GLY A 112 -12.59 28.10 -15.50
N GLU A 113 -12.78 26.84 -15.11
CA GLU A 113 -13.99 26.34 -14.43
C GLU A 113 -13.91 26.49 -12.91
N LYS A 114 -12.90 27.19 -12.39
CA LYS A 114 -12.61 27.37 -10.95
C LYS A 114 -12.31 26.06 -10.21
N MET A 115 -11.93 24.99 -10.92
CA MET A 115 -11.55 23.72 -10.32
C MET A 115 -10.04 23.63 -10.16
N THR A 116 -9.60 23.04 -9.04
CA THR A 116 -8.20 22.69 -8.80
C THR A 116 -7.84 21.34 -9.44
N PRO A 117 -6.55 21.02 -9.64
CA PRO A 117 -6.15 19.70 -10.13
C PRO A 117 -6.62 18.55 -9.23
N TYR A 118 -6.73 18.79 -7.92
CA TYR A 118 -7.26 17.83 -6.95
C TYR A 118 -8.74 17.54 -7.18
N GLU A 119 -9.57 18.58 -7.33
CA GLU A 119 -11.01 18.45 -7.57
C GLU A 119 -11.31 17.76 -8.90
N ILE A 120 -10.50 18.02 -9.94
CA ILE A 120 -10.59 17.29 -11.22
C ILE A 120 -10.31 15.80 -11.01
N ALA A 121 -9.22 15.44 -10.33
CA ALA A 121 -8.89 14.03 -10.09
C ALA A 121 -9.95 13.32 -9.23
N GLU A 122 -10.54 14.02 -8.26
CA GLU A 122 -11.66 13.50 -7.46
C GLU A 122 -12.88 13.21 -8.33
N LYS A 123 -13.26 14.15 -9.20
CA LYS A 123 -14.38 14.00 -10.13
C LYS A 123 -14.16 12.80 -11.06
N GLN A 124 -12.96 12.68 -11.63
CA GLN A 124 -12.60 11.56 -12.50
C GLN A 124 -12.66 10.22 -11.78
N SER A 125 -12.11 10.13 -10.56
CA SER A 125 -12.15 8.89 -9.77
C SER A 125 -13.58 8.41 -9.53
N LYS A 126 -14.52 9.32 -9.25
CA LYS A 126 -15.95 8.98 -9.04
C LYS A 126 -16.61 8.48 -10.32
N ILE A 127 -16.31 9.11 -11.46
CA ILE A 127 -16.86 8.69 -12.75
C ILE A 127 -16.42 7.26 -13.08
N VAL A 128 -15.12 6.96 -12.98
CA VAL A 128 -14.61 5.63 -13.34
C VAL A 128 -15.05 4.55 -12.34
N GLU A 129 -15.28 4.91 -11.07
CA GLU A 129 -15.87 4.01 -10.08
C GLU A 129 -17.31 3.62 -10.42
N LEU A 130 -18.15 4.60 -10.82
CA LEU A 130 -19.52 4.33 -11.26
C LEU A 130 -19.55 3.50 -12.56
N GLU A 131 -18.63 3.76 -13.49
CA GLU A 131 -18.49 2.93 -14.70
C GLU A 131 -18.06 1.49 -14.38
N PHE A 132 -17.20 1.29 -13.38
CA PHE A 132 -16.74 -0.03 -12.96
C PHE A 132 -17.84 -0.80 -12.19
N SER A 133 -18.67 -0.11 -11.40
CA SER A 133 -19.77 -0.72 -10.64
C SER A 133 -21.01 -1.05 -11.48
N GLY A 134 -21.08 -0.56 -12.72
CA GLY A 134 -22.21 -0.76 -13.62
C GLY A 134 -23.43 0.12 -13.30
N GLU A 135 -23.27 1.17 -12.47
CA GLU A 135 -24.33 2.14 -12.16
C GLU A 135 -24.42 3.24 -13.23
N GLN A 136 -25.63 3.79 -13.43
CA GLN A 136 -25.84 4.87 -14.40
C GLN A 136 -25.27 6.19 -13.89
N ILE A 137 -24.45 6.85 -14.71
CA ILE A 137 -23.92 8.20 -14.47
C ILE A 137 -25.10 9.19 -14.36
N PRO A 138 -25.17 10.03 -13.32
CA PRO A 138 -26.23 11.04 -13.21
C PRO A 138 -26.21 11.99 -14.41
N LYS A 139 -27.32 12.05 -15.15
CA LYS A 139 -27.51 13.00 -16.27
C LYS A 139 -27.64 14.42 -15.70
N GLY A 140 -26.62 15.27 -15.91
CA GLY A 140 -26.68 16.68 -15.51
C GLY A 140 -25.32 17.36 -15.27
N GLU A 141 -24.24 16.62 -15.06
CA GLU A 141 -22.87 17.18 -14.92
C GLU A 141 -22.12 17.26 -16.27
N GLY A 142 -22.87 17.58 -17.33
CA GLY A 142 -22.50 17.44 -18.74
C GLY A 142 -21.66 18.59 -19.30
N LYS A 143 -20.40 18.69 -18.86
CA LYS A 143 -19.31 18.53 -19.82
C LYS A 143 -18.54 17.32 -19.32
N GLN A 144 -18.58 16.23 -20.08
CA GLN A 144 -17.56 15.20 -19.90
C GLN A 144 -16.23 15.92 -20.05
N VAL A 145 -15.49 16.05 -18.95
CA VAL A 145 -14.07 16.42 -18.98
C VAL A 145 -13.32 15.13 -19.31
N GLY A 146 -13.77 14.44 -20.35
CA GLY A 146 -13.18 13.21 -20.88
C GLY A 146 -12.09 13.56 -21.88
N PRO A 147 -11.24 12.60 -22.27
CA PRO A 147 -10.30 12.81 -23.35
C PRO A 147 -11.04 13.28 -24.59
N ASP A 148 -10.52 14.33 -25.25
CA ASP A 148 -11.11 14.93 -26.43
C ASP A 148 -11.22 13.87 -27.55
N ASP A 149 -12.39 13.25 -27.71
CA ASP A 149 -12.70 12.13 -28.63
C ASP A 149 -12.57 12.48 -30.14
N ARG A 150 -12.05 13.67 -30.46
CA ARG A 150 -11.85 14.11 -31.86
C ARG A 150 -10.67 13.45 -32.57
N ASN A 151 -9.82 12.74 -31.83
CA ASN A 151 -8.68 12.01 -32.37
C ASN A 151 -8.86 10.53 -32.11
N GLY A 152 -9.37 9.79 -33.12
CA GLY A 152 -9.62 8.34 -33.06
C GLY A 152 -8.41 7.48 -32.73
N GLY A 153 -7.98 7.50 -31.48
CA GLY A 153 -6.87 6.73 -30.92
C GLY A 153 -6.88 6.79 -29.40
N GLU A 154 -7.38 5.70 -28.80
CA GLU A 154 -7.09 5.20 -27.46
C GLU A 154 -7.34 6.12 -26.25
N GLY A 155 -8.31 5.72 -25.41
CA GLY A 155 -8.17 5.95 -23.98
C GLY A 155 -9.49 6.05 -23.22
N LYS A 156 -10.16 4.92 -22.96
CA LYS A 156 -10.98 4.84 -21.74
C LYS A 156 -10.07 5.18 -20.57
N LEU A 157 -10.47 6.11 -19.70
CA LEU A 157 -9.69 6.48 -18.53
C LEU A 157 -9.47 5.21 -17.68
N ASP A 158 -8.21 4.84 -17.45
CA ASP A 158 -7.87 3.66 -16.66
C ASP A 158 -8.33 3.86 -15.21
N TYR A 159 -9.11 2.91 -14.68
CA TYR A 159 -9.61 2.92 -13.31
C TYR A 159 -8.46 3.07 -12.31
N TYR A 160 -7.38 2.31 -12.51
CA TYR A 160 -6.23 2.38 -11.62
C TYR A 160 -5.46 3.69 -11.80
N GLY A 161 -5.25 4.15 -13.04
CA GLY A 161 -4.66 5.46 -13.34
C GLY A 161 -5.38 6.62 -12.65
N ALA A 162 -6.71 6.68 -12.76
CA ALA A 162 -7.53 7.71 -12.12
C ALA A 162 -7.42 7.68 -10.59
N LEU A 163 -7.57 6.49 -9.99
CA LEU A 163 -7.53 6.31 -8.54
C LEU A 163 -6.13 6.62 -7.96
N MET A 164 -5.08 6.19 -8.64
CA MET A 164 -3.70 6.47 -8.25
C MET A 164 -3.36 7.95 -8.37
N THR A 165 -3.84 8.62 -9.43
CA THR A 165 -3.63 10.06 -9.62
C THR A 165 -4.35 10.87 -8.53
N PHE A 166 -5.60 10.51 -8.22
CA PHE A 166 -6.33 11.08 -7.11
C PHE A 166 -5.59 10.88 -5.78
N SER A 167 -5.07 9.68 -5.53
CA SER A 167 -4.28 9.37 -4.32
C SER A 167 -3.02 10.24 -4.22
N VAL A 168 -2.25 10.36 -5.31
CA VAL A 168 -1.04 11.21 -5.36
C VAL A 168 -1.38 12.65 -4.99
N LEU A 169 -2.45 13.20 -5.57
CA LEU A 169 -2.89 14.56 -5.29
C LEU A 169 -3.42 14.70 -3.87
N HIS A 170 -4.17 13.72 -3.37
CA HIS A 170 -4.69 13.73 -2.01
C HIS A 170 -3.59 13.89 -0.95
N PHE A 171 -2.45 13.22 -1.14
CA PHE A 171 -1.34 13.29 -0.20
C PHE A 171 -0.42 14.49 -0.40
N TRP A 172 -0.19 14.93 -1.64
CA TRP A 172 0.89 15.85 -1.97
C TRP A 172 0.45 17.19 -2.59
N GLY A 173 -0.78 17.24 -3.13
CA GLY A 173 -1.31 18.35 -3.93
C GLY A 173 -2.68 18.90 -3.50
N GLY A 174 -3.35 18.26 -2.54
CA GLY A 174 -4.70 18.62 -2.11
C GLY A 174 -4.77 19.83 -1.16
N PRO A 175 -5.97 20.34 -0.89
CA PRO A 175 -6.18 21.52 -0.04
C PRO A 175 -5.67 21.30 1.39
N LYS A 176 -4.96 22.31 1.94
CA LYS A 176 -4.41 22.28 3.31
C LYS A 176 -5.48 22.09 4.39
N LYS A 177 -6.67 22.65 4.17
CA LYS A 177 -7.88 22.23 4.88
C LYS A 177 -8.33 20.95 4.19
N LYS A 178 -7.88 19.82 4.73
CA LYS A 178 -8.51 18.54 4.41
C LYS A 178 -10.01 18.78 4.58
N PRO A 179 -10.86 18.56 3.57
CA PRO A 179 -12.29 18.44 3.84
C PRO A 179 -12.43 17.45 5.01
N LYS A 180 -13.51 17.52 5.79
CA LYS A 180 -13.86 16.36 6.61
C LYS A 180 -14.07 15.24 5.60
N VAL A 181 -12.98 14.53 5.29
CA VAL A 181 -12.99 13.42 4.37
C VAL A 181 -13.90 12.47 5.12
N GLU A 182 -15.13 12.35 4.65
CA GLU A 182 -15.84 11.09 4.72
C GLU A 182 -14.96 10.13 3.90
N TYR A 183 -13.82 9.74 4.48
CA TYR A 183 -12.98 8.66 4.00
C TYR A 183 -13.94 7.52 3.81
N PHE A 184 -14.04 7.03 2.57
CA PHE A 184 -14.80 5.85 2.22
C PHE A 184 -15.93 5.61 3.20
N ARG A 185 -16.91 6.52 3.22
CA ARG A 185 -18.15 6.21 3.90
C ARG A 185 -18.80 5.15 3.02
N MET A 186 -18.35 3.89 3.15
CA MET A 186 -19.31 2.82 3.34
C MET A 186 -20.15 3.30 4.49
N LYS A 187 -21.21 4.03 4.17
CA LYS A 187 -22.29 4.40 5.07
C LYS A 187 -22.64 3.07 5.70
N GLY A 188 -22.19 2.88 6.94
CA GLY A 188 -22.16 1.57 7.57
C GLY A 188 -23.55 1.03 7.50
N ARG A 189 -23.82 0.19 6.51
CA ARG A 189 -24.96 -0.69 6.57
C ARG A 189 -24.64 -1.51 7.80
N PRO A 190 -25.49 -1.52 8.84
CA PRO A 190 -25.33 -2.51 9.88
C PRO A 190 -25.15 -3.85 9.16
N LEU A 191 -24.01 -4.53 9.39
CA LEU A 191 -23.69 -5.73 8.62
C LEU A 191 -24.92 -6.65 8.66
N PRO A 192 -25.36 -7.18 7.51
CA PRO A 192 -26.52 -8.06 7.48
C PRO A 192 -26.30 -9.21 8.46
N ARG A 193 -27.37 -9.62 9.16
CA ARG A 193 -27.30 -10.67 10.21
C ARG A 193 -26.52 -11.91 9.75
N GLU A 194 -26.67 -12.28 8.48
CA GLU A 194 -25.98 -13.43 7.89
C GLU A 194 -24.46 -13.28 7.81
N GLU A 195 -23.95 -12.07 7.54
CA GLU A 195 -22.50 -11.83 7.49
C GLU A 195 -21.89 -11.88 8.90
N ILE A 196 -22.57 -11.31 9.90
CA ILE A 196 -22.12 -11.38 11.31
C ILE A 196 -22.13 -12.82 11.79
N LYS A 197 -23.19 -13.58 11.46
CA LYS A 197 -23.29 -14.99 11.79
C LYS A 197 -22.18 -15.81 11.14
N GLY A 198 -21.88 -15.53 9.86
CA GLY A 198 -20.75 -16.13 9.15
C GLY A 198 -19.41 -15.84 9.82
N ARG A 199 -19.14 -14.58 10.20
CA ARG A 199 -17.92 -14.19 10.91
C ARG A 199 -17.79 -14.88 12.27
N ILE A 200 -18.88 -14.97 13.04
CA ILE A 200 -18.89 -15.69 14.32
C ILE A 200 -18.51 -17.15 14.11
N SER A 201 -19.12 -17.83 13.14
CA SER A 201 -18.83 -19.24 12.84
C SER A 201 -17.37 -19.44 12.43
N THR A 202 -16.83 -18.61 11.54
CA THR A 202 -15.42 -18.72 11.12
C THR A 202 -14.47 -18.48 12.29
N LEU A 203 -14.68 -17.42 13.07
CA LEU A 203 -13.83 -17.13 14.23
C LEU A 203 -13.89 -18.23 15.29
N LEU A 204 -15.07 -18.82 15.50
CA LEU A 204 -15.25 -19.91 16.46
C LEU A 204 -14.43 -21.15 16.05
N VAL A 205 -14.44 -21.49 14.76
CA VAL A 205 -13.62 -22.60 14.24
C VAL A 205 -12.14 -22.31 14.46
N VAL A 206 -11.69 -21.09 14.17
CA VAL A 206 -10.29 -20.69 14.34
C VAL A 206 -9.88 -20.73 15.82
N SER A 207 -10.69 -20.18 16.73
CA SER A 207 -10.37 -20.17 18.16
C SER A 207 -10.36 -21.56 18.78
N VAL A 208 -11.26 -22.46 18.37
CA VAL A 208 -11.25 -23.86 18.82
C VAL A 208 -10.04 -24.61 18.28
N LEU A 209 -9.65 -24.36 17.02
CA LEU A 209 -8.45 -24.96 16.44
C LEU A 209 -7.18 -24.54 17.18
N ILE A 210 -7.03 -23.24 17.47
CA ILE A 210 -5.89 -22.72 18.25
C ILE A 210 -5.88 -23.32 19.65
N ALA A 211 -7.04 -23.42 20.32
CA ALA A 211 -7.12 -24.06 21.63
C ALA A 211 -6.67 -25.53 21.58
N SER A 212 -7.04 -26.26 20.54
CA SER A 212 -6.63 -27.67 20.35
C SER A 212 -5.12 -27.79 20.10
N VAL A 213 -4.56 -26.93 19.27
CA VAL A 213 -3.11 -26.95 18.95
C VAL A 213 -2.27 -26.50 20.14
N THR A 214 -2.68 -25.45 20.85
CA THR A 214 -2.00 -24.99 22.07
C THR A 214 -2.07 -26.04 23.19
N PHE A 215 -3.20 -26.73 23.34
CA PHE A 215 -3.32 -27.87 24.25
C PHE A 215 -2.35 -29.01 23.88
N ALA A 216 -2.26 -29.37 22.60
CA ALA A 216 -1.30 -30.36 22.13
C ALA A 216 0.16 -29.92 22.40
N GLY A 217 0.49 -28.65 22.16
CA GLY A 217 1.81 -28.08 22.47
C GLY A 217 2.14 -28.09 23.96
N ALA A 218 1.15 -27.88 24.83
CA ALA A 218 1.34 -27.99 26.29
C ALA A 218 1.68 -29.43 26.72
N LEU A 219 1.13 -30.43 26.04
CA LEU A 219 1.43 -31.85 26.29
C LEU A 219 2.78 -32.27 25.68
N GLN A 220 3.07 -31.78 24.49
CA GLN A 220 4.30 -32.08 23.75
C GLN A 220 5.39 -31.08 24.13
N LEU A 221 5.88 -31.22 25.36
CA LEU A 221 6.98 -30.41 25.84
C LEU A 221 8.24 -30.64 24.97
N PRO A 222 8.86 -29.57 24.43
CA PRO A 222 10.11 -29.71 23.67
C PRO A 222 11.18 -30.34 24.57
N LYS A 223 11.87 -31.36 24.07
CA LYS A 223 12.95 -32.06 24.78
C LYS A 223 14.22 -31.93 23.96
N ARG A 224 15.34 -31.66 24.63
CA ARG A 224 16.65 -31.61 23.99
C ARG A 224 17.05 -33.01 23.51
N SER A 225 17.55 -33.09 22.28
CA SER A 225 17.96 -34.33 21.60
C SER A 225 19.10 -35.11 22.26
N ASP A 226 19.75 -34.55 23.29
CA ASP A 226 20.94 -35.12 23.92
C ASP A 226 20.68 -35.86 25.26
N GLN A 227 19.43 -35.96 25.74
CA GLN A 227 19.14 -36.75 26.95
C GLN A 227 18.95 -38.24 26.61
N PRO A 228 19.80 -39.16 27.10
CA PRO A 228 19.52 -40.58 26.99
C PRO A 228 18.28 -40.94 27.81
N GLU A 229 17.40 -41.77 27.24
CA GLU A 229 16.26 -42.35 27.94
C GLU A 229 16.75 -43.19 29.14
N THR A 230 16.69 -42.65 30.36
CA THR A 230 16.73 -43.51 31.55
C THR A 230 15.33 -43.99 31.87
N THR A 231 15.09 -45.24 31.49
CA THR A 231 13.99 -46.08 31.92
C THR A 231 14.02 -46.26 33.45
N ALA A 232 12.88 -46.01 34.09
CA ALA A 232 12.39 -46.48 35.41
C ALA A 232 13.38 -46.78 36.57
N SER A 233 13.17 -46.13 37.74
CA SER A 233 12.83 -46.76 39.06
C SER A 233 13.32 -45.96 40.29
N ASN A 234 12.39 -45.81 41.25
CA ASN A 234 12.48 -45.76 42.73
C ASN A 234 13.63 -45.02 43.48
N THR A 235 13.18 -44.08 44.32
CA THR A 235 13.58 -43.73 45.71
C THR A 235 15.06 -43.47 46.09
N THR A 236 15.23 -42.32 46.76
CA THR A 236 16.11 -41.97 47.90
C THR A 236 17.31 -41.05 47.63
N THR A 237 17.25 -39.92 48.33
CA THR A 237 18.27 -38.96 48.79
C THR A 237 19.74 -39.41 48.69
N THR A 238 20.61 -38.57 48.13
CA THR A 238 21.81 -37.99 48.79
C THR A 238 22.57 -37.04 47.87
N THR A 239 23.37 -36.20 48.52
CA THR A 239 23.92 -34.90 48.14
C THR A 239 25.10 -34.89 47.15
N SER A 240 25.19 -33.73 46.48
CA SER A 240 26.39 -32.99 46.03
C SER A 240 27.26 -33.55 44.90
N THR A 241 27.25 -32.86 43.76
CA THR A 241 28.48 -32.27 43.20
C THR A 241 28.14 -31.09 42.28
N GLN A 242 28.57 -29.90 42.67
CA GLN A 242 28.56 -28.69 41.85
C GLN A 242 29.54 -28.86 40.68
N ASN A 243 29.07 -28.68 39.43
CA ASN A 243 29.74 -27.94 38.34
C ASN A 243 29.02 -28.09 36.98
N HIS A 244 27.81 -27.52 36.81
CA HIS A 244 27.25 -27.17 35.48
C HIS A 244 25.99 -26.26 35.53
N GLY A 245 25.97 -25.25 36.40
CA GLY A 245 24.73 -24.53 36.74
C GLY A 245 24.13 -23.56 35.69
N ILE A 246 24.91 -23.06 34.72
CA ILE A 246 24.45 -21.90 33.93
C ILE A 246 23.64 -22.30 32.67
N SER A 247 23.86 -23.50 32.10
CA SER A 247 23.08 -23.95 30.93
C SER A 247 21.75 -24.59 31.31
N GLU A 248 21.70 -25.37 32.40
CA GLU A 248 20.47 -26.03 32.84
C GLU A 248 19.47 -25.05 33.46
N GLU A 249 19.96 -24.04 34.20
CA GLU A 249 19.10 -23.00 34.78
C GLU A 249 18.41 -22.17 33.69
N ASN A 250 19.16 -21.75 32.66
CA ASN A 250 18.61 -21.03 31.52
C ASN A 250 17.59 -21.87 30.72
N GLU A 251 17.83 -23.18 30.58
CA GLU A 251 16.89 -24.08 29.89
C GLU A 251 15.58 -24.26 30.68
N GLY A 252 15.66 -24.38 32.01
CA GLY A 252 14.50 -24.38 32.89
C GLY A 252 13.67 -23.10 32.76
N ILE A 253 14.34 -21.95 32.66
CA ILE A 253 13.69 -20.66 32.43
C ILE A 253 13.00 -20.62 31.06
N LEU A 254 13.67 -21.02 29.97
CA LEU A 254 13.07 -21.06 28.63
C LEU A 254 11.85 -21.98 28.56
N ARG A 255 11.93 -23.17 29.18
CA ARG A 255 10.81 -24.11 29.27
C ARG A 255 9.64 -23.52 30.06
N ASN A 256 9.90 -22.86 31.18
CA ASN A 256 8.87 -22.19 31.98
C ASN A 256 8.19 -21.06 31.20
N VAL A 257 8.97 -20.26 30.46
CA VAL A 257 8.44 -19.20 29.59
C VAL A 257 7.59 -19.79 28.45
N TYR A 258 8.04 -20.88 27.81
CA TYR A 258 7.27 -21.59 26.80
C TYR A 258 5.91 -22.06 27.34
N ILE A 259 5.90 -22.77 28.47
CA ILE A 259 4.67 -23.28 29.09
C ILE A 259 3.73 -22.12 29.45
N TYR A 260 4.26 -21.03 30.01
CA TYR A 260 3.47 -19.85 30.34
C TYR A 260 2.81 -19.23 29.10
N LEU A 261 3.57 -19.04 28.01
CA LEU A 261 3.04 -18.49 26.76
C LEU A 261 1.94 -19.37 26.15
N VAL A 262 2.15 -20.69 26.12
CA VAL A 262 1.16 -21.66 25.62
C VAL A 262 -0.10 -21.65 26.49
N MET A 263 0.05 -21.57 27.82
CA MET A 263 -1.06 -21.49 28.76
C MET A 263 -1.89 -20.21 28.56
N VAL A 264 -1.23 -19.06 28.40
CA VAL A 264 -1.94 -17.79 28.13
C VAL A 264 -2.64 -17.83 26.78
N ALA A 265 -2.00 -18.39 25.75
CA ALA A 265 -2.61 -18.55 24.42
C ALA A 265 -3.85 -19.46 24.46
N LEU A 266 -3.77 -20.59 25.16
CA LEU A 266 -4.88 -21.52 25.35
C LEU A 266 -6.07 -20.82 26.03
N ASN A 267 -5.82 -20.14 27.16
CA ASN A 267 -6.87 -19.45 27.91
C ASN A 267 -7.49 -18.31 27.10
N ALA A 268 -6.70 -17.52 26.37
CA ALA A 268 -7.20 -16.47 25.49
C ALA A 268 -8.11 -17.04 24.39
N SER A 269 -7.72 -18.15 23.77
CA SER A 269 -8.49 -18.80 22.71
C SER A 269 -9.79 -19.47 23.21
N VAL A 270 -9.76 -20.06 24.40
CA VAL A 270 -10.96 -20.60 25.05
C VAL A 270 -11.93 -19.48 25.42
N MET A 271 -11.43 -18.37 25.98
CA MET A 271 -12.25 -17.19 26.27
C MET A 271 -12.88 -16.60 25.00
N ALA A 272 -12.13 -16.53 23.90
CA ALA A 272 -12.66 -16.10 22.61
C ALA A 272 -13.82 -16.99 22.15
N SER A 273 -13.64 -18.31 22.24
CA SER A 273 -14.68 -19.29 21.88
C SER A 273 -15.95 -19.11 22.73
N ILE A 274 -15.81 -18.92 24.04
CA ILE A 274 -16.95 -18.69 24.95
C ILE A 274 -17.67 -17.39 24.57
N ILE A 275 -16.94 -16.29 24.35
CA ILE A 275 -17.51 -15.00 23.94
C ILE A 275 -18.29 -15.14 22.62
N LEU A 276 -17.77 -15.93 21.67
CA LEU A 276 -18.44 -16.18 20.38
C LEU A 276 -19.70 -17.04 20.54
N CYS A 277 -19.69 -18.05 21.41
CA CYS A 277 -20.89 -18.83 21.73
C CYS A 277 -21.98 -17.94 22.34
N TRP A 278 -21.61 -17.03 23.24
CA TRP A 278 -22.54 -16.06 23.77
C TRP A 278 -23.02 -15.08 22.68
N ALA A 279 -22.14 -14.62 21.80
CA ALA A 279 -22.50 -13.74 20.69
C ALA A 279 -23.55 -14.34 19.73
N GLN A 280 -23.62 -15.68 19.60
CA GLN A 280 -24.66 -16.35 18.81
C GLN A 280 -26.06 -16.21 19.41
N LEU A 281 -26.18 -15.97 20.73
CA LEU A 281 -27.45 -15.91 21.46
C LEU A 281 -27.99 -14.48 21.64
N TYR A 282 -27.15 -13.45 21.44
CA TYR A 282 -27.50 -12.04 21.68
C TYR A 282 -27.89 -11.26 20.40
N ASP A 283 -28.52 -10.09 20.57
CA ASP A 283 -28.89 -9.20 19.46
C ASP A 283 -27.67 -8.65 18.68
N VAL A 284 -27.89 -8.30 17.42
CA VAL A 284 -26.87 -7.95 16.39
C VAL A 284 -25.91 -6.87 16.87
N LYS A 285 -26.41 -5.88 17.62
CA LYS A 285 -25.61 -4.75 18.10
C LYS A 285 -24.60 -5.16 19.17
N VAL A 286 -24.98 -6.11 20.03
CA VAL A 286 -24.11 -6.62 21.10
C VAL A 286 -23.16 -7.68 20.52
N ALA A 287 -23.65 -8.51 19.60
CA ALA A 287 -22.85 -9.51 18.89
C ALA A 287 -21.64 -8.88 18.15
N ALA A 288 -21.79 -7.69 17.57
CA ALA A 288 -20.68 -7.00 16.91
C ALA A 288 -19.52 -6.65 17.87
N HIS A 289 -19.81 -6.22 19.10
CA HIS A 289 -18.79 -5.92 20.10
C HIS A 289 -18.14 -7.19 20.65
N ALA A 290 -18.93 -8.26 20.82
CA ALA A 290 -18.43 -9.56 21.23
C ALA A 290 -17.51 -10.18 20.16
N VAL A 291 -17.87 -10.09 18.88
CA VAL A 291 -17.02 -10.54 17.75
C VAL A 291 -15.70 -9.79 17.72
N TRP A 292 -15.72 -8.48 17.99
CA TRP A 292 -14.50 -7.69 18.08
C TRP A 292 -13.59 -8.16 19.22
N LEU A 293 -14.15 -8.32 20.43
CA LEU A 293 -13.39 -8.78 21.59
C LEU A 293 -12.85 -10.20 21.37
N ALA A 294 -13.63 -11.08 20.74
CA ALA A 294 -13.17 -12.42 20.39
C ALA A 294 -12.07 -12.40 19.32
N SER A 295 -12.16 -11.50 18.32
CA SER A 295 -11.12 -11.29 17.32
C SER A 295 -9.80 -10.84 17.96
N MET A 296 -9.85 -9.94 18.95
CA MET A 296 -8.67 -9.57 19.78
C MET A 296 -8.01 -10.77 20.42
N LEU A 297 -8.81 -11.55 21.15
CA LEU A 297 -8.31 -12.67 21.93
C LEU A 297 -7.78 -13.80 21.04
N THR A 298 -8.42 -14.01 19.89
CA THR A 298 -7.95 -14.96 18.88
C THR A 298 -6.63 -14.49 18.27
N GLY A 299 -6.53 -13.22 17.88
CA GLY A 299 -5.30 -12.64 17.34
C GLY A 299 -4.14 -12.69 18.34
N SER A 300 -4.38 -12.35 19.61
CA SER A 300 -3.35 -12.41 20.66
C SER A 300 -2.91 -13.86 20.95
N ALA A 301 -3.84 -14.83 20.92
CA ALA A 301 -3.50 -16.25 21.09
C ALA A 301 -2.57 -16.74 19.97
N ILE A 302 -2.83 -16.38 18.70
CA ILE A 302 -1.94 -16.77 17.60
C ILE A 302 -0.56 -16.12 17.77
N TYR A 303 -0.51 -14.85 18.19
CA TYR A 303 0.76 -14.15 18.41
C TYR A 303 1.60 -14.81 19.51
N LEU A 304 0.98 -15.15 20.64
CA LEU A 304 1.63 -15.87 21.73
C LEU A 304 2.09 -17.26 21.31
N MET A 305 1.34 -17.94 20.44
CA MET A 305 1.73 -19.22 19.86
C MET A 305 2.97 -19.09 18.95
N CYS A 306 3.06 -18.04 18.12
CA CYS A 306 4.25 -17.78 17.30
C CYS A 306 5.49 -17.52 18.16
N ILE A 307 5.34 -16.77 19.27
CA ILE A 307 6.43 -16.55 20.23
C ILE A 307 6.81 -17.87 20.90
N ALA A 308 5.83 -18.66 21.36
CA ALA A 308 6.07 -19.97 21.96
C ALA A 308 6.82 -20.90 20.99
N PHE A 309 6.51 -20.87 19.71
CA PHE A 309 7.25 -21.63 18.69
C PHE A 309 8.73 -21.22 18.62
N ALA A 310 9.04 -19.93 18.69
CA ALA A 310 10.44 -19.48 18.72
C ALA A 310 11.21 -20.00 19.95
N PHE A 311 10.56 -20.03 21.12
CA PHE A 311 11.14 -20.65 22.32
C PHE A 311 11.28 -22.16 22.19
N ALA A 312 10.33 -22.86 21.57
CA ALA A 312 10.43 -24.30 21.32
C ALA A 312 11.63 -24.63 20.42
N VAL A 313 11.81 -23.87 19.33
CA VAL A 313 12.97 -23.99 18.43
C VAL A 313 14.27 -23.66 19.18
N ALA A 314 14.28 -22.65 20.05
CA ALA A 314 15.45 -22.32 20.86
C ALA A 314 15.87 -23.47 21.81
N ILE A 315 14.90 -24.17 22.39
CA ILE A 315 15.13 -25.33 23.27
C ILE A 315 15.66 -26.52 22.47
N ASP A 316 15.08 -26.80 21.30
CA ASP A 316 15.41 -27.98 20.48
C ASP A 316 16.74 -27.83 19.73
N VAL A 317 17.01 -26.65 19.17
CA VAL A 317 18.14 -26.40 18.27
C VAL A 317 19.42 -26.01 19.01
N GLY A 318 19.42 -25.92 20.35
CA GLY A 318 20.41 -25.23 21.21
C GLY A 318 21.92 -25.40 20.95
N GLN A 319 22.35 -26.28 20.05
CA GLN A 319 23.73 -26.42 19.56
C GLN A 319 24.00 -25.85 18.14
N HIS A 320 23.01 -25.74 17.25
CA HIS A 320 23.17 -25.28 15.86
C HIS A 320 22.75 -23.81 15.69
N PHE A 321 23.63 -22.90 16.12
CA PHE A 321 23.41 -21.44 16.05
C PHE A 321 22.96 -20.95 14.66
N SER A 322 23.55 -21.49 13.59
CA SER A 322 23.19 -21.12 12.21
C SER A 322 21.73 -21.45 11.84
N PHE A 323 21.23 -22.62 12.24
CA PHE A 323 19.84 -23.02 11.96
C PHE A 323 18.84 -22.21 12.80
N PHE A 324 19.20 -21.93 14.07
CA PHE A 324 18.42 -21.07 14.94
C PHE A 324 18.23 -19.66 14.36
N VAL A 325 19.31 -19.03 13.88
CA VAL A 325 19.26 -17.69 13.29
C VAL A 325 18.38 -17.68 12.03
N VAL A 326 18.51 -18.67 11.15
CA VAL A 326 17.67 -18.77 9.93
C VAL A 326 16.20 -18.93 10.31
N SER A 327 15.87 -19.81 11.26
CA SER A 327 14.50 -19.99 11.74
C SER A 327 13.91 -18.71 12.34
N LEU A 328 14.73 -17.92 13.05
CA LEU A 328 14.30 -16.66 13.65
C LEU A 328 14.07 -15.57 12.59
N VAL A 329 14.92 -15.49 11.55
CA VAL A 329 14.75 -14.53 10.44
C VAL A 329 13.49 -14.87 9.64
N VAL A 330 13.32 -16.14 9.24
CA VAL A 330 12.14 -16.56 8.48
C VAL A 330 10.87 -16.37 9.31
N GLY A 331 10.87 -16.83 10.58
CA GLY A 331 9.75 -16.64 11.50
C GLY A 331 9.40 -15.16 11.73
N GLY A 332 10.41 -14.30 11.87
CA GLY A 332 10.24 -12.86 12.04
C GLY A 332 9.59 -12.17 10.82
N VAL A 333 9.93 -12.58 9.59
CA VAL A 333 9.30 -12.06 8.37
C VAL A 333 7.82 -12.46 8.31
N PHE A 334 7.50 -13.74 8.57
CA PHE A 334 6.10 -14.19 8.61
C PHE A 334 5.32 -13.49 9.71
N PHE A 335 5.93 -13.23 10.86
CA PHE A 335 5.34 -12.51 11.97
C PHE A 335 5.03 -11.04 11.66
N LEU A 336 5.95 -10.35 10.97
CA LEU A 336 5.71 -8.98 10.48
C LEU A 336 4.55 -8.94 9.50
N PHE A 337 4.51 -9.87 8.55
CA PHE A 337 3.42 -9.99 7.59
C PHE A 337 2.08 -10.29 8.28
N GLN A 338 2.08 -11.24 9.22
CA GLN A 338 0.91 -11.58 10.02
C GLN A 338 0.40 -10.41 10.85
N THR A 339 1.30 -9.60 11.41
CA THR A 339 0.94 -8.37 12.13
C THR A 339 0.26 -7.37 11.19
N LEU A 340 0.81 -7.16 9.98
CA LEU A 340 0.20 -6.28 8.97
C LEU A 340 -1.21 -6.73 8.55
N VAL A 341 -1.41 -8.03 8.34
CA VAL A 341 -2.73 -8.60 7.97
C VAL A 341 -3.72 -8.58 9.13
N SER A 342 -3.25 -8.63 10.38
CA SER A 342 -4.11 -8.68 11.58
C SER A 342 -4.58 -7.29 12.04
N ILE A 343 -3.84 -6.22 11.72
CA ILE A 343 -4.17 -4.83 12.11
C ILE A 343 -5.63 -4.45 11.76
N PRO A 344 -6.16 -4.71 10.54
CA PRO A 344 -7.55 -4.40 10.21
C PRO A 344 -8.59 -5.22 11.00
N LEU A 345 -8.21 -6.43 11.46
CA LEU A 345 -9.07 -7.32 12.24
C LEU A 345 -9.13 -6.93 13.73
N ILE A 346 -8.12 -6.19 14.17
CA ILE A 346 -7.87 -5.84 15.56
C ILE A 346 -8.59 -4.52 15.94
N ILE A 347 -8.71 -3.59 15.02
CA ILE A 347 -9.15 -2.24 15.38
C ILE A 347 -10.69 -2.16 15.37
N PRO A 348 -11.34 -1.64 16.42
CA PRO A 348 -12.79 -1.45 16.41
C PRO A 348 -13.17 -0.45 15.30
N PRO A 349 -14.31 -0.62 14.62
CA PRO A 349 -14.68 0.22 13.47
C PRO A 349 -14.73 1.74 13.78
N SER A 350 -14.91 2.11 15.05
CA SER A 350 -14.80 3.49 15.54
C SER A 350 -13.35 4.02 15.58
N ALA A 351 -12.39 3.20 16.02
CA ALA A 351 -10.96 3.54 16.00
C ALA A 351 -10.31 3.30 14.64
N ASN A 352 -10.96 2.52 13.76
CA ASN A 352 -10.52 2.31 12.38
C ASN A 352 -10.47 3.65 11.66
N GLN A 353 -11.35 4.60 11.96
CA GLN A 353 -11.29 5.95 11.38
C GLN A 353 -10.03 6.74 11.78
N ILE A 354 -9.53 6.56 13.00
CA ILE A 354 -8.33 7.25 13.49
C ILE A 354 -7.08 6.56 12.93
N ILE A 355 -7.08 5.23 12.93
CA ILE A 355 -5.94 4.45 12.45
C ILE A 355 -5.88 4.47 10.93
N GLU A 356 -6.98 4.39 10.18
CA GLU A 356 -7.03 4.67 8.75
C GLU A 356 -6.46 6.06 8.45
N LYS A 357 -6.81 7.09 9.24
CA LYS A 357 -6.25 8.44 9.06
C LYS A 357 -4.72 8.53 9.27
N ILE A 358 -4.13 7.64 10.09
CA ILE A 358 -2.69 7.63 10.42
C ILE A 358 -1.91 6.62 9.58
N ALA A 359 -2.44 5.40 9.46
CA ALA A 359 -1.89 4.24 8.77
C ALA A 359 -2.13 4.29 7.26
N THR A 360 -3.25 4.82 6.75
CA THR A 360 -3.46 4.91 5.29
C THR A 360 -2.36 5.73 4.61
N PRO A 361 -1.95 6.93 5.11
CA PRO A 361 -0.77 7.61 4.56
C PRO A 361 0.50 6.77 4.61
N PHE A 362 0.70 5.97 5.66
CA PHE A 362 1.89 5.14 5.84
C PHE A 362 1.90 3.93 4.90
N ILE A 363 0.77 3.21 4.81
CA ILE A 363 0.54 2.07 3.93
C ILE A 363 0.62 2.54 2.47
N TYR A 364 0.01 3.67 2.10
CA TYR A 364 0.15 4.23 0.77
C TYR A 364 1.59 4.63 0.46
N ARG A 365 2.31 5.28 1.41
CA ARG A 365 3.74 5.57 1.22
C ARG A 365 4.57 4.29 1.07
N LEU A 366 4.24 3.23 1.82
CA LEU A 366 4.93 1.95 1.75
C LEU A 366 4.65 1.23 0.43
N ILE A 367 3.39 1.14 -0.01
CA ILE A 367 2.99 0.54 -1.29
C ILE A 367 3.60 1.33 -2.45
N PHE A 368 3.55 2.66 -2.38
CA PHE A 368 4.16 3.54 -3.38
C PHE A 368 5.68 3.34 -3.39
N PHE A 369 6.34 3.31 -2.22
CA PHE A 369 7.76 3.02 -2.12
C PHE A 369 8.10 1.65 -2.72
N LEU A 370 7.32 0.60 -2.41
CA LEU A 370 7.50 -0.74 -2.96
C LEU A 370 7.34 -0.76 -4.48
N TYR A 371 6.30 -0.12 -5.02
CA TYR A 371 6.07 -0.05 -6.46
C TYR A 371 7.25 0.60 -7.19
N TYR A 372 7.72 1.75 -6.71
CA TYR A 372 8.84 2.46 -7.33
C TYR A 372 10.18 1.78 -7.09
N PHE A 373 10.37 1.13 -5.94
CA PHE A 373 11.55 0.32 -5.67
C PHE A 373 11.61 -0.88 -6.63
N LEU A 374 10.49 -1.55 -6.87
CA LEU A 374 10.39 -2.65 -7.81
C LEU A 374 10.58 -2.19 -9.26
N ASP A 375 10.01 -1.05 -9.65
CA ASP A 375 10.19 -0.46 -10.99
C ASP A 375 11.66 -0.03 -11.22
N TRP A 376 12.28 0.61 -10.22
CA TRP A 376 13.70 0.95 -10.25
C TRP A 376 14.58 -0.29 -10.34
N LEU A 377 14.27 -1.33 -9.57
CA LEU A 377 14.98 -2.60 -9.59
C LEU A 377 14.84 -3.29 -10.95
N TYR A 378 13.63 -3.31 -11.51
CA TYR A 378 13.34 -3.83 -12.84
C TYR A 378 14.14 -3.09 -13.91
N PHE A 379 14.17 -1.76 -13.86
CA PHE A 379 14.96 -0.94 -14.78
C PHE A 379 16.46 -1.23 -14.66
N LYS A 380 16.99 -1.32 -13.42
CA LYS A 380 18.40 -1.64 -13.18
C LYS A 380 18.80 -3.02 -13.67
N LEU A 381 17.89 -4.00 -13.59
CA LEU A 381 18.10 -5.34 -14.11
C LEU A 381 18.12 -5.33 -15.65
N LYS A 382 17.20 -4.58 -16.27
CA LYS A 382 17.12 -4.43 -17.72
C LYS A 382 18.35 -3.73 -18.31
N GLU A 383 18.83 -2.66 -17.66
CA GLU A 383 20.04 -1.93 -18.05
C GLU A 383 21.29 -2.83 -18.03
N LYS A 384 21.40 -3.71 -17.02
CA LYS A 384 22.49 -4.71 -16.96
C LYS A 384 22.38 -5.75 -18.08
N GLU A 385 21.18 -6.18 -18.43
CA GLU A 385 20.95 -7.16 -19.50
C GLU A 385 21.31 -6.58 -20.88
N GLU A 386 20.98 -5.31 -21.13
CA GLU A 386 21.32 -4.59 -22.36
C GLU A 386 22.83 -4.28 -22.44
N ALA A 387 23.49 -3.97 -21.32
CA ALA A 387 24.94 -3.80 -21.25
C ALA A 387 25.73 -5.10 -21.50
N GLN A 388 25.17 -6.26 -21.13
CA GLN A 388 25.77 -7.56 -21.40
C GLN A 388 25.61 -8.00 -22.87
N LYS A 389 24.50 -7.62 -23.53
CA LYS A 389 24.28 -7.89 -24.96
C LYS A 389 25.19 -7.04 -25.87
N THR A 390 25.56 -5.83 -25.46
CA THR A 390 26.44 -4.94 -26.24
C THR A 390 27.93 -5.23 -26.08
N THR A 391 28.32 -5.95 -25.03
CA THR A 391 29.72 -6.39 -24.81
C THR A 391 30.03 -7.77 -25.39
N SER A 392 29.01 -8.49 -25.89
CA SER A 392 29.12 -9.82 -26.48
C SER A 392 28.93 -9.86 -28.02
N SER A 393 28.70 -8.70 -28.66
CA SER A 393 28.78 -8.51 -30.12
C SER A 393 30.02 -7.70 -30.47
#